data_AF-A0A134CFZ6-F1
#
_entry.id   AF-A0A134CFZ6-F1
#
_cell.length_a   1.000
_cell.length_b   1.000
_cell.length_c   1.000
_cell.angle_alpha   90.00
_cell.angle_beta   90.00
_cell.angle_gamma   90.00
#
_symmetry.space_group_name_H-M   'P 1'
#
loop_
_entity.id
_entity.type
_entity.pdbx_description
1 polymer ?
#
loop_
_entity_poly.entity_id
_entity_poly.type
_entity_poly.pdbx_seq_one_letter_code
_entity_poly.pdbx_strand_id
1 'polypeptide(L)'
;MKITNMIGAGFLFLLLLFPSVGVHAAENSIRYVFPIDYLTIEVVMEKPLTEEEMDPHRLNRHDFVPDFVFSNQLHLTMMPVKEPYDGMHENTYRMAVDGMIEGTMYTVSYKGQKAKTFKAYPLPIMKEKYRNRYGSYF
;
A
#
# COMPACT_ATOMS: atom_id res chain seq x y z
N MET A 1 66.37 36.28 -2.21
CA MET A 1 65.86 35.19 -3.07
C MET A 1 64.34 35.26 -3.02
N LYS A 2 63.69 35.73 -4.09
CA LYS A 2 62.21 35.77 -4.22
C LYS A 2 61.76 34.44 -4.80
N ILE A 3 60.78 33.78 -4.18
CA ILE A 3 60.02 32.70 -4.80
C ILE A 3 58.54 33.02 -4.59
N THR A 4 57.93 33.51 -5.66
CA THR A 4 56.49 33.46 -5.90
C THR A 4 56.10 32.01 -6.16
N ASN A 5 54.98 31.55 -5.61
CA ASN A 5 54.06 30.66 -6.32
C ASN A 5 52.64 30.82 -5.79
N MET A 6 51.78 31.17 -6.74
CA MET A 6 50.33 31.29 -6.68
C MET A 6 49.73 29.97 -7.24
N ILE A 7 48.42 29.79 -7.13
CA ILE A 7 47.57 28.65 -7.58
C ILE A 7 47.41 27.60 -6.46
N GLY A 8 46.22 27.24 -5.97
CA GLY A 8 44.85 27.45 -6.43
C GLY A 8 44.02 26.23 -6.01
N ALA A 9 42.70 26.34 -6.12
CA ALA A 9 41.68 25.32 -5.89
C ALA A 9 41.29 25.07 -4.42
N GLY A 10 40.38 25.93 -3.94
CA GLY A 10 39.47 25.56 -2.86
C GLY A 10 38.58 24.39 -3.30
N PHE A 11 38.69 23.27 -2.61
CA PHE A 11 37.67 22.22 -2.63
C PHE A 11 36.61 22.60 -1.59
N LEU A 12 35.63 23.41 -2.02
CA LEU A 12 34.40 23.61 -1.29
C LEU A 12 33.59 22.32 -1.41
N PHE A 13 33.68 21.44 -0.42
CA PHE A 13 32.81 20.28 -0.30
C PHE A 13 31.43 20.78 0.10
N LEU A 14 30.61 21.14 -0.90
CA LEU A 14 29.20 21.45 -0.71
C LEU A 14 28.51 20.12 -0.38
N LEU A 15 28.48 19.79 0.91
CA LEU A 15 27.66 18.72 1.47
C LEU A 15 26.21 19.15 1.25
N LEU A 16 25.63 18.71 0.12
CA LEU A 16 24.20 18.75 -0.11
C LEU A 16 23.56 17.95 1.03
N LEU A 17 23.12 18.66 2.05
CA LEU A 17 22.08 18.23 2.97
C LEU A 17 20.84 17.97 2.11
N PHE A 18 20.75 16.77 1.52
CA PHE A 18 19.45 16.22 1.21
C PHE A 18 18.75 16.11 2.57
N PRO A 19 17.68 16.87 2.85
CA PRO A 19 16.84 16.51 3.97
C PRO A 19 16.43 15.07 3.70
N SER A 20 16.87 14.17 4.56
CA SER A 20 16.28 12.84 4.65
C SER A 20 14.81 13.14 4.92
N VAL A 21 13.98 13.10 3.87
CA VAL A 21 12.56 12.94 4.05
C VAL A 21 12.46 11.58 4.71
N GLY A 22 12.43 11.61 6.04
CA GLY A 22 12.32 10.41 6.84
C GLY A 22 11.07 9.73 6.33
N VAL A 23 11.25 8.61 5.62
CA VAL A 23 10.18 7.65 5.45
C VAL A 23 9.92 7.20 6.87
N HIS A 24 9.01 7.87 7.57
CA HIS A 24 8.47 7.37 8.81
C HIS A 24 7.92 6.00 8.45
N ALA A 25 8.64 4.95 8.85
CA ALA A 25 8.15 3.60 8.69
C ALA A 25 6.81 3.57 9.43
N ALA A 26 5.70 3.44 8.69
CA ALA A 26 4.41 3.35 9.35
C ALA A 26 4.46 2.18 10.34
N GLU A 27 3.91 2.39 11.54
CA GLU A 27 3.99 1.41 12.64
C GLU A 27 3.22 0.11 12.34
N ASN A 28 2.42 0.13 11.27
CA ASN A 28 1.58 -0.95 10.78
C ASN A 28 2.05 -1.36 9.36
N SER A 29 1.78 -2.58 8.93
CA SER A 29 2.17 -3.06 7.61
C SER A 29 1.16 -4.07 7.06
N ILE A 30 1.16 -4.25 5.74
CA ILE A 30 0.35 -5.28 5.09
C ILE A 30 0.99 -6.65 5.34
N ARG A 31 0.24 -7.59 5.90
CA ARG A 31 0.62 -9.00 5.99
C ARG A 31 0.31 -9.74 4.70
N TYR A 32 -0.95 -9.66 4.27
CA TYR A 32 -1.47 -10.39 3.13
C TYR A 32 -2.48 -9.57 2.32
N VAL A 33 -2.62 -9.93 1.04
CA VAL A 33 -3.56 -9.31 0.10
C VAL A 33 -4.24 -10.42 -0.69
N PHE A 34 -5.56 -10.35 -0.82
CA PHE A 34 -6.36 -11.33 -1.52
C PHE A 34 -7.40 -10.66 -2.41
N PRO A 35 -7.34 -10.81 -3.75
CA PRO A 35 -8.44 -10.41 -4.60
C PRO A 35 -9.60 -11.42 -4.45
N ILE A 36 -10.79 -10.92 -4.16
CA ILE A 36 -12.02 -11.71 -3.99
C ILE A 36 -12.71 -11.87 -5.35
N ASP A 37 -12.86 -10.75 -6.05
CA ASP A 37 -13.38 -10.62 -7.40
C ASP A 37 -12.62 -9.49 -8.13
N TYR A 38 -13.10 -9.01 -9.28
CA TYR A 38 -12.42 -7.95 -10.03
C TYR A 38 -12.58 -6.54 -9.45
N LEU A 39 -13.46 -6.33 -8.47
CA LEU A 39 -13.77 -5.03 -7.86
C LEU A 39 -13.42 -4.97 -6.37
N THR A 40 -13.08 -6.10 -5.75
CA THR A 40 -12.90 -6.18 -4.30
C THR A 40 -11.62 -6.93 -3.95
N ILE A 41 -10.85 -6.36 -3.03
CA ILE A 41 -9.73 -7.03 -2.40
C ILE A 41 -9.86 -7.01 -0.89
N GLU A 42 -9.32 -8.03 -0.24
CA GLU A 42 -9.08 -8.06 1.19
C GLU A 42 -7.61 -7.81 1.48
N VAL A 43 -7.35 -6.97 2.48
CA VAL A 43 -6.03 -6.76 3.03
C VAL A 43 -6.04 -7.10 4.51
N VAL A 44 -5.04 -7.89 4.91
CA VAL A 44 -4.77 -8.19 6.31
C VAL A 44 -3.62 -7.34 6.78
N MET A 45 -3.85 -6.54 7.81
CA MET A 45 -2.86 -5.67 8.42
C MET A 45 -2.20 -6.35 9.64
N GLU A 46 -0.98 -5.93 9.97
CA GLU A 46 -0.28 -6.39 11.19
C GLU A 46 -0.98 -5.87 12.46
N LYS A 47 -1.42 -4.62 12.42
CA LYS A 47 -2.18 -3.95 13.49
C LYS A 47 -3.51 -3.42 12.92
N PRO A 48 -4.49 -3.08 13.78
CA PRO A 48 -5.72 -2.44 13.31
C PRO A 48 -5.44 -1.14 12.53
N LEU A 49 -6.29 -0.85 11.54
CA LEU A 49 -6.36 0.48 10.96
C LEU A 49 -7.01 1.44 11.96
N THR A 50 -6.61 2.70 11.91
CA THR A 50 -7.20 3.80 12.68
C THR A 50 -8.60 4.13 12.16
N GLU A 51 -9.42 4.80 12.98
CA GLU A 51 -10.76 5.25 12.57
C GLU A 51 -10.68 6.19 11.35
N GLU A 52 -9.68 7.07 11.30
CA GLU A 52 -9.46 7.98 10.18
C GLU A 52 -9.07 7.24 8.89
N GLU A 53 -8.30 6.15 8.98
CA GLU A 53 -7.97 5.29 7.83
C GLU A 53 -9.17 4.53 7.25
N MET A 54 -10.29 4.51 7.96
CA MET A 54 -11.54 3.86 7.55
C MET A 54 -12.69 4.84 7.34
N ASP A 55 -12.51 6.14 7.66
CA ASP A 55 -13.59 7.13 7.60
C ASP A 55 -14.10 7.30 6.16
N PRO A 56 -15.35 6.90 5.84
CA PRO A 56 -15.89 6.96 4.48
C PRO A 56 -15.97 8.39 3.93
N HIS A 57 -15.99 9.41 4.79
CA HIS A 57 -16.01 10.81 4.36
C HIS A 57 -14.64 11.31 3.92
N ARG A 58 -13.55 10.59 4.23
CA ARG A 58 -12.18 11.03 3.94
C ARG A 58 -11.88 11.08 2.44
N LEU A 59 -12.48 10.19 1.65
CA LEU A 59 -12.24 10.10 0.20
C LEU A 59 -12.63 11.39 -0.55
N ASN A 60 -13.59 12.15 -0.01
CA ASN A 60 -14.10 13.39 -0.62
C ASN A 60 -13.39 14.65 -0.11
N ARG A 61 -12.41 14.52 0.79
CA ARG A 61 -11.68 15.68 1.31
C ARG A 61 -10.71 16.20 0.25
N HIS A 62 -10.57 17.53 0.18
CA HIS A 62 -9.72 18.22 -0.80
C HIS A 62 -8.23 17.92 -0.64
N ASP A 63 -7.81 17.53 0.57
CA ASP A 63 -6.46 17.18 0.98
C ASP A 63 -6.26 15.66 1.07
N PHE A 64 -7.16 14.86 0.48
CA PHE A 64 -7.09 13.42 0.54
C PHE A 64 -5.77 12.89 -0.05
N VAL A 65 -5.04 12.15 0.79
CA VAL A 65 -3.90 11.34 0.37
C VAL A 65 -4.23 9.87 0.70
N PRO A 66 -4.20 8.96 -0.29
CA PRO A 66 -4.51 7.56 -0.03
C PRO A 66 -3.41 6.88 0.78
N ASP A 67 -3.78 6.18 1.86
CA ASP A 67 -2.84 5.35 2.61
C ASP A 67 -2.41 4.12 1.81
N PHE A 68 -3.30 3.60 0.96
CA PHE A 68 -3.04 2.46 0.10
C PHE A 68 -2.88 2.91 -1.35
N VAL A 69 -1.74 2.58 -1.95
CA VAL A 69 -1.43 2.94 -3.34
C VAL A 69 -1.24 1.67 -4.15
N PHE A 70 -1.98 1.53 -5.24
CA PHE A 70 -1.91 0.38 -6.12
C PHE A 70 -1.11 0.67 -7.39
N SER A 71 -0.51 -0.36 -7.98
CA SER A 71 0.09 -0.27 -9.31
C SER A 71 -0.96 -0.25 -10.42
N ASN A 72 -0.51 0.03 -11.65
CA ASN A 72 -1.31 -0.11 -12.87
C ASN A 72 -2.59 0.73 -12.89
N GLN A 73 -2.56 1.91 -12.26
CA GLN A 73 -3.70 2.84 -12.24
C GLN A 73 -4.97 2.21 -11.63
N LEU A 74 -4.82 1.22 -10.76
CA LEU A 74 -5.92 0.72 -9.93
C LEU A 74 -6.12 1.71 -8.77
N HIS A 75 -7.35 2.09 -8.49
CA HIS A 75 -7.64 3.05 -7.41
C HIS A 75 -8.71 2.52 -6.47
N LEU A 76 -8.63 2.94 -5.20
CA LEU A 76 -9.70 2.76 -4.23
C LEU A 76 -10.92 3.58 -4.64
N THR A 77 -12.08 2.95 -4.61
CA THR A 77 -13.39 3.61 -4.84
C THR A 77 -14.17 3.85 -3.55
N MET A 78 -13.75 3.23 -2.45
CA MET A 78 -14.31 3.43 -1.11
C MET A 78 -13.21 3.28 -0.06
N MET A 79 -13.38 3.87 1.13
CA MET A 79 -12.43 3.65 2.23
C MET A 79 -12.49 2.20 2.75
N PRO A 80 -11.39 1.65 3.30
CA PRO A 80 -11.35 0.28 3.83
C PRO A 80 -12.44 0.01 4.87
N VAL A 81 -13.13 -1.11 4.74
CA VAL A 81 -14.17 -1.55 5.69
C VAL A 81 -13.67 -2.77 6.46
N LYS A 82 -13.73 -2.70 7.79
CA LYS A 82 -13.32 -3.80 8.66
C LYS A 82 -14.25 -5.00 8.50
N GLU A 83 -13.69 -6.17 8.23
CA GLU A 83 -14.43 -7.42 8.24
C GLU A 83 -14.62 -7.94 9.67
N PRO A 84 -15.74 -8.62 9.96
CA PRO A 84 -15.92 -9.32 11.22
C PRO A 84 -14.81 -10.35 11.45
N TYR A 85 -14.36 -10.48 12.70
CA TYR A 85 -13.38 -11.50 13.05
C TYR A 85 -14.00 -12.90 12.93
N ASP A 86 -13.34 -13.77 12.17
CA ASP A 86 -13.79 -15.12 11.84
C ASP A 86 -13.11 -16.22 12.70
N GLY A 87 -12.35 -15.83 13.74
CA GLY A 87 -11.57 -16.75 14.57
C GLY A 87 -10.16 -17.06 14.05
N MET A 88 -9.79 -16.58 12.85
CA MET A 88 -8.50 -16.88 12.22
C MET A 88 -7.79 -15.66 11.62
N HIS A 89 -8.54 -14.67 11.15
CA HIS A 89 -8.04 -13.55 10.35
C HIS A 89 -8.40 -12.21 10.99
N GLU A 90 -7.63 -11.82 12.02
CA GLU A 90 -7.70 -10.48 12.61
C GLU A 90 -7.25 -9.40 11.62
N ASN A 91 -7.73 -8.16 11.84
CA ASN A 91 -7.32 -6.98 11.06
C ASN A 91 -7.49 -7.15 9.55
N THR A 92 -8.58 -7.80 9.15
CA THR A 92 -8.98 -7.96 7.75
C THR A 92 -9.87 -6.80 7.34
N TYR A 93 -9.58 -6.19 6.18
CA TYR A 93 -10.33 -5.07 5.64
C TYR A 93 -10.65 -5.33 4.17
N ARG A 94 -11.91 -5.10 3.78
CA ARG A 94 -12.33 -5.07 2.37
C ARG A 94 -12.13 -3.69 1.78
N MET A 95 -11.62 -3.66 0.57
CA MET A 95 -11.38 -2.46 -0.21
C MET A 95 -11.98 -2.65 -1.60
N ALA A 96 -12.89 -1.76 -1.99
CA ALA A 96 -13.36 -1.71 -3.36
C ALA A 96 -12.40 -0.91 -4.23
N VAL A 97 -12.21 -1.38 -5.45
CA VAL A 97 -11.35 -0.79 -6.48
C VAL A 97 -12.12 -0.55 -7.78
N ASP A 98 -11.58 0.30 -8.65
CA ASP A 98 -12.20 0.71 -9.91
C ASP A 98 -12.18 -0.37 -11.01
N GLY A 99 -11.33 -1.38 -10.89
CA GLY A 99 -11.45 -2.64 -11.64
C GLY A 99 -10.12 -3.30 -11.99
N MET A 100 -10.06 -4.62 -11.79
CA MET A 100 -8.90 -5.43 -12.12
C MET A 100 -9.08 -6.18 -13.43
N ILE A 101 -7.98 -6.28 -14.19
CA ILE A 101 -7.90 -7.03 -15.44
C ILE A 101 -7.40 -8.44 -15.13
N GLU A 102 -8.15 -9.44 -15.56
CA GLU A 102 -7.77 -10.84 -15.44
C GLU A 102 -6.35 -11.11 -15.97
N GLY A 103 -5.59 -11.92 -15.24
CA GLY A 103 -4.22 -12.29 -15.57
C GLY A 103 -3.17 -11.27 -15.12
N THR A 104 -3.56 -10.07 -14.72
CA THR A 104 -2.64 -8.98 -14.37
C THR A 104 -2.09 -9.14 -12.95
N MET A 105 -0.80 -8.83 -12.81
CA MET A 105 -0.11 -8.71 -11.53
C MET A 105 -0.20 -7.27 -11.05
N TYR A 106 -0.72 -7.08 -9.84
CA TYR A 106 -0.83 -5.79 -9.17
C TYR A 106 0.07 -5.76 -7.95
N THR A 107 0.40 -4.55 -7.50
CA THR A 107 0.98 -4.32 -6.19
C THR A 107 0.12 -3.34 -5.41
N VAL A 108 0.19 -3.44 -4.07
CA VAL A 108 -0.37 -2.46 -3.14
C VAL A 108 0.68 -2.14 -2.08
N SER A 109 0.94 -0.85 -1.87
CA SER A 109 1.73 -0.35 -0.74
C SER A 109 0.83 0.30 0.29
N TYR A 110 1.31 0.37 1.53
CA TYR A 110 0.66 1.08 2.62
C TYR A 110 1.62 2.15 3.14
N LYS A 111 1.21 3.42 3.13
CA LYS A 111 2.00 4.59 3.57
C LYS A 111 3.44 4.60 3.06
N GLY A 112 3.63 4.30 1.77
CA GLY A 112 4.94 4.28 1.12
C GLY A 112 5.86 3.11 1.50
N GLN A 113 5.37 2.12 2.26
CA GLN A 113 6.12 0.90 2.58
C GLN A 113 6.31 -0.01 1.35
N LYS A 114 7.16 -1.03 1.50
CA LYS A 114 7.38 -2.06 0.48
C LYS A 114 6.05 -2.70 0.06
N ALA A 115 5.75 -2.61 -1.23
CA ALA A 115 4.51 -3.10 -1.78
C ALA A 115 4.39 -4.64 -1.72
N LYS A 116 3.16 -5.13 -1.57
CA LYS A 116 2.79 -6.54 -1.69
C LYS A 116 2.20 -6.80 -3.06
N THR A 117 2.58 -7.92 -3.66
CA THR A 117 2.11 -8.32 -4.99
C THR A 117 0.94 -9.28 -4.88
N PHE A 118 -0.04 -9.14 -5.77
CA PHE A 118 -1.15 -10.07 -5.93
C PHE A 118 -1.55 -10.19 -7.41
N LYS A 119 -2.30 -11.24 -7.75
CA LYS A 119 -2.73 -11.53 -9.14
C LYS A 119 -4.25 -11.57 -9.22
N ALA A 120 -4.84 -10.87 -10.18
CA ALA A 120 -6.23 -11.05 -10.55
C ALA A 120 -6.36 -12.34 -11.37
N TYR A 121 -6.59 -13.47 -10.70
CA TYR A 121 -6.82 -14.76 -11.36
C TYR A 121 -8.18 -14.75 -12.09
N PRO A 122 -8.48 -15.75 -12.94
CA PRO A 122 -9.85 -15.96 -13.41
C PRO A 122 -10.82 -16.07 -12.22
N LEU A 123 -12.00 -15.48 -12.33
CA LEU A 123 -12.98 -15.39 -11.23
C LEU A 123 -13.26 -16.72 -10.51
N PRO A 124 -13.43 -17.87 -11.21
CA PRO A 124 -13.63 -19.16 -10.53
C PRO A 124 -12.46 -19.54 -9.60
N ILE A 125 -11.23 -19.19 -10.00
CA ILE A 125 -10.01 -19.45 -9.22
C ILE A 125 -9.90 -18.48 -8.04
N MET A 126 -10.29 -17.22 -8.21
CA MET A 126 -10.34 -16.28 -7.07
C MET A 126 -11.35 -16.74 -6.02
N LYS A 127 -12.55 -17.12 -6.45
CA LYS A 127 -13.58 -17.69 -5.56
C LYS A 127 -13.12 -18.98 -4.87
N GLU A 128 -12.46 -19.87 -5.60
CA GLU A 128 -11.87 -21.08 -5.02
C GLU A 128 -10.79 -20.76 -3.99
N LYS A 129 -9.85 -19.86 -4.30
CA LYS A 129 -8.82 -19.43 -3.35
C LYS A 129 -9.41 -18.77 -2.11
N TYR A 130 -10.45 -17.96 -2.29
CA TYR A 130 -11.19 -17.33 -1.20
C TYR A 130 -11.85 -18.39 -0.30
N ARG A 131 -12.57 -19.34 -0.89
CA ARG A 131 -13.18 -20.47 -0.19
C ARG A 131 -12.15 -21.33 0.53
N ASN A 132 -11.00 -21.59 -0.07
CA ASN A 132 -9.95 -22.39 0.57
C ASN A 132 -9.32 -21.68 1.78
N ARG A 133 -9.36 -20.34 1.79
CA ARG A 133 -8.89 -19.51 2.91
C ARG A 133 -9.88 -19.46 4.08
N TYR A 134 -11.17 -19.30 3.78
CA TYR A 134 -12.21 -19.08 4.80
C TYR A 134 -13.07 -20.32 5.09
N GLY A 135 -12.90 -21.40 4.33
CA GLY A 135 -13.76 -22.58 4.36
C GLY A 135 -14.98 -22.45 3.43
N SER A 136 -15.69 -23.57 3.24
CA SER A 136 -16.87 -23.66 2.36
C SER A 136 -18.17 -23.18 3.00
N TYR A 137 -18.11 -22.33 4.02
CA TYR A 137 -19.29 -21.85 4.74
C TYR A 137 -20.02 -20.71 4.01
N PHE A 138 -20.19 -20.83 2.69
CA PHE A 138 -21.08 -20.01 1.86
C PHE A 138 -21.56 -20.83 0.67
#